data_AF-A0A350JKB9-F1
#
_entry.id   AF-A0A350JKB9-F1
#
_cell.length_a   1.000
_cell.length_b   1.000
_cell.length_c   1.000
_cell.angle_alpha   90.00
_cell.angle_beta   90.00
_cell.angle_gamma   90.00
#
_symmetry.space_group_name_H-M   'P 1'
#
loop_
_entity.id
_entity.type
_entity.pdbx_description
1 polymer ?
#
loop_
_entity_poly.entity_id
_entity_poly.type
_entity_poly.pdbx_seq_one_letter_code
_entity_poly.pdbx_strand_id
1 'polypeptide(L)'
;GDWRFGLKATFLAVVIMPLPVYISSLNPEHREWYPLTTLATASIGYFSLWGLSYIPHYIGWEFMFRGFVGIGMSKHYGKIGATGIQVIMTTLLHIGKPMGETWGAVIGGVYLGWLTYRTESVWWAILFHFYLGMLNTWMCA
;
A
#
# COMPACT_ATOMS: atom_id res chain seq x y z
N GLY A 1 8.26 -8.67 15.64
CA GLY A 1 8.93 -8.51 14.35
C GLY A 1 10.18 -7.66 14.44
N ASP A 2 11.09 -7.79 13.47
CA ASP A 2 12.35 -7.04 13.36
C ASP A 2 12.08 -5.56 13.05
N TRP A 3 11.95 -4.76 14.11
CA TRP A 3 11.61 -3.33 14.01
C TRP A 3 12.75 -2.48 13.45
N ARG A 4 14.02 -2.90 13.64
CA ARG A 4 15.18 -2.16 13.12
C ARG A 4 15.21 -2.23 11.60
N PHE A 5 14.95 -3.41 11.04
CA PHE A 5 14.81 -3.56 9.60
C PHE A 5 13.58 -2.82 9.08
N GLY A 6 12.44 -2.98 9.76
CA GLY A 6 11.19 -2.31 9.40
C GLY A 6 11.33 -0.79 9.31
N LEU A 7 11.93 -0.14 10.31
CA LEU A 7 12.19 1.31 10.29
C LEU A 7 13.06 1.73 9.10
N LYS A 8 14.11 0.97 8.77
CA LYS A 8 14.97 1.26 7.61
C LYS A 8 14.21 1.15 6.30
N ALA A 9 13.41 0.10 6.14
CA ALA A 9 12.55 -0.10 4.98
C ALA A 9 11.48 0.99 4.85
N THR A 10 10.83 1.38 5.94
CA THR A 10 9.86 2.49 5.95
C THR A 10 10.53 3.82 5.62
N PHE A 11 11.70 4.11 6.19
CA PHE A 11 12.45 5.32 5.85
C PHE A 11 12.78 5.37 4.36
N LEU A 12 13.26 4.25 3.80
CA LEU A 12 13.54 4.15 2.37
C LEU A 12 12.28 4.39 1.53
N ALA A 13 11.14 3.83 1.92
CA ALA A 13 9.85 4.07 1.26
C ALA A 13 9.44 5.55 1.28
N VAL A 14 9.60 6.22 2.43
CA VAL A 14 9.30 7.65 2.59
C VAL A 14 10.17 8.52 1.69
N VAL A 15 11.40 8.11 1.43
CA VAL A 15 12.32 8.83 0.54
C VAL A 15 12.03 8.54 -0.94
N ILE A 16 11.76 7.28 -1.30
CA ILE A 16 11.63 6.85 -2.69
C ILE A 16 10.24 7.15 -3.27
N MET A 17 9.17 6.86 -2.53
CA MET A 17 7.79 6.87 -3.07
C MET A 17 7.24 8.25 -3.46
N PRO A 18 7.66 9.40 -2.89
CA PRO A 18 7.20 10.71 -3.34
C PRO A 18 7.36 10.94 -4.84
N LEU A 19 8.49 10.51 -5.43
CA LEU A 19 8.76 10.73 -6.85
C LEU A 19 7.81 9.97 -7.79
N PRO A 20 7.67 8.62 -7.71
CA PRO A 20 6.74 7.90 -8.58
C PRO A 20 5.28 8.30 -8.34
N VAL A 21 4.88 8.63 -7.10
CA VAL A 21 3.51 9.09 -6.83
C VAL A 21 3.26 10.46 -7.43
N TYR A 22 4.22 11.38 -7.34
CA TYR A 22 4.13 12.68 -7.99
C TYR A 22 4.01 12.54 -9.51
N ILE A 23 4.82 11.67 -10.12
CA ILE A 23 4.73 11.40 -11.57
C ILE A 23 3.35 10.84 -11.93
N SER A 24 2.83 9.89 -11.17
CA SER A 24 1.47 9.35 -11.38
C SER A 24 0.40 10.42 -11.21
N SER A 25 0.57 11.34 -10.26
CA SER A 25 -0.39 12.42 -10.04
C SER A 25 -0.40 13.46 -11.15
N LEU A 26 0.55 13.46 -12.10
CA LEU A 26 0.46 14.28 -13.30
C LEU A 26 -0.47 13.70 -14.37
N ASN A 27 -0.85 12.41 -14.27
CA ASN A 27 -1.77 11.77 -15.19
C ASN A 27 -3.24 12.13 -14.84
N PRO A 28 -4.01 12.73 -15.76
CA PRO A 28 -5.43 13.04 -15.54
C PRO A 28 -6.27 11.81 -15.17
N GLU A 29 -6.06 10.68 -15.85
CA GLU A 29 -6.78 9.41 -15.58
C GLU A 29 -6.53 8.96 -14.13
N HIS A 30 -5.31 9.18 -13.62
CA HIS A 30 -4.98 8.85 -12.23
C HIS A 30 -5.78 9.73 -11.27
N ARG A 31 -5.85 11.05 -11.50
CA ARG A 31 -6.59 11.98 -10.64
C ARG A 31 -8.08 11.71 -10.56
N GLU A 32 -8.69 11.18 -11.63
CA GLU A 32 -10.13 10.84 -11.66
C GLU A 32 -10.51 9.79 -10.59
N TRP A 33 -9.56 8.95 -10.17
CA TRP A 33 -9.74 7.98 -9.09
C TRP A 33 -9.62 8.57 -7.68
N TYR A 34 -9.27 9.85 -7.59
CA TYR A 34 -9.05 10.59 -6.34
C TYR A 34 -9.98 11.83 -6.22
N PRO A 35 -11.30 11.74 -6.46
CA PRO A 35 -12.18 12.92 -6.56
C PRO A 35 -12.43 13.62 -5.20
N LEU A 36 -12.24 12.93 -4.09
CA LEU A 36 -12.47 13.45 -2.73
C LEU A 36 -11.24 14.14 -2.12
N THR A 37 -10.13 14.20 -2.85
CA THR A 37 -8.85 14.71 -2.33
C THR A 37 -8.88 16.20 -2.04
N THR A 38 -9.60 17.00 -2.82
CA THR A 38 -9.76 18.44 -2.61
C THR A 38 -10.39 18.77 -1.24
N LEU A 39 -11.40 18.00 -0.80
CA LEU A 39 -11.96 18.15 0.54
C LEU A 39 -10.99 17.64 1.62
N ALA A 40 -10.34 16.50 1.37
CA ALA A 40 -9.39 15.92 2.30
C ALA A 40 -8.21 16.87 2.58
N THR A 41 -7.75 17.65 1.60
CA THR A 41 -6.60 18.56 1.75
C THR A 41 -6.98 19.99 2.09
N ALA A 42 -8.28 20.31 2.23
CA ALA A 42 -8.75 21.66 2.54
C ALA A 42 -8.26 22.20 3.90
N SER A 43 -7.90 21.32 4.84
CA SER A 43 -7.21 21.71 6.07
C SER A 43 -6.44 20.52 6.68
N ILE A 44 -5.51 20.81 7.58
CA ILE A 44 -4.81 19.76 8.35
C ILE A 44 -5.80 18.91 9.15
N GLY A 45 -6.89 19.50 9.64
CA GLY A 45 -7.95 18.78 10.36
C GLY A 45 -8.68 17.78 9.47
N TYR A 46 -9.09 18.19 8.26
CA TYR A 46 -9.73 17.29 7.31
C TYR A 46 -8.79 16.21 6.81
N PHE A 47 -7.52 16.54 6.57
CA PHE A 47 -6.53 15.55 6.15
C PHE A 47 -6.28 14.51 7.24
N SER A 48 -6.24 14.94 8.50
CA SER A 48 -6.11 14.04 9.65
C SER A 48 -7.33 13.14 9.79
N LEU A 49 -8.54 13.69 9.68
CA LEU A 49 -9.78 12.90 9.74
C LEU A 49 -9.88 11.90 8.58
N TRP A 50 -9.47 12.31 7.38
CA TRP A 50 -9.36 11.46 6.20
C TRP A 50 -8.38 10.30 6.45
N GLY A 51 -7.18 10.59 6.94
CA GLY A 51 -6.22 9.56 7.30
C GLY A 51 -6.78 8.58 8.34
N LEU A 52 -7.37 9.09 9.41
CA LEU A 52 -7.96 8.27 10.47
C LEU A 52 -9.09 7.37 9.96
N SER A 53 -9.93 7.84 9.04
CA SER A 53 -11.03 7.05 8.47
C SER A 53 -10.54 5.90 7.57
N TYR A 54 -9.36 6.04 6.96
CA TYR A 54 -8.74 5.01 6.12
C TYR A 54 -7.89 3.99 6.89
N ILE A 55 -7.51 4.25 8.15
CA ILE A 55 -6.73 3.28 8.95
C ILE A 55 -7.38 1.89 8.99
N PRO A 56 -8.68 1.74 9.29
CA PRO A 56 -9.34 0.43 9.29
C PRO A 56 -9.27 -0.28 7.94
N HIS A 57 -9.36 0.47 6.84
CA HIS A 57 -9.23 -0.07 5.49
C HIS A 57 -7.85 -0.71 5.27
N TYR A 58 -6.76 0.01 5.57
CA TYR A 58 -5.40 -0.51 5.36
C TYR A 58 -5.06 -1.64 6.32
N ILE A 59 -5.54 -1.60 7.57
CA ILE A 59 -5.40 -2.72 8.51
C ILE A 59 -6.11 -3.96 7.92
N GLY A 60 -7.38 -3.84 7.52
CA GLY A 60 -8.14 -4.95 6.97
C GLY A 60 -7.53 -5.51 5.69
N TRP A 61 -7.11 -4.63 4.77
CA TRP A 61 -6.47 -5.00 3.51
C TRP A 61 -5.19 -5.79 3.74
N GLU A 62 -4.23 -5.22 4.47
CA GLU A 62 -2.94 -5.87 4.68
C GLU A 62 -3.04 -7.09 5.58
N PHE A 63 -3.92 -7.08 6.59
CA PHE A 63 -4.18 -8.26 7.40
C PHE A 63 -4.72 -9.42 6.55
N MET A 64 -5.67 -9.16 5.63
CA MET A 64 -6.19 -10.18 4.73
C MET A 64 -5.10 -10.72 3.80
N PHE A 65 -4.40 -9.86 3.06
CA PHE A 65 -3.50 -10.33 2.00
C PHE A 65 -2.11 -10.74 2.50
N ARG A 66 -1.53 -10.02 3.47
CA ARG A 66 -0.17 -10.31 3.96
C ARG A 66 -0.21 -11.24 5.17
N GLY A 67 -1.22 -11.08 6.03
CA GLY A 67 -1.48 -11.97 7.17
C GLY A 67 -2.14 -13.28 6.75
N PHE A 68 -3.44 -13.25 6.46
CA PHE A 68 -4.25 -14.45 6.25
C PHE A 68 -3.83 -15.23 5.00
N VAL A 69 -3.75 -14.57 3.84
CA VAL A 69 -3.33 -15.23 2.59
C VAL A 69 -1.81 -15.47 2.60
N GLY A 70 -1.01 -14.42 2.75
CA GLY A 70 0.44 -14.50 2.71
C GLY A 70 1.00 -15.46 3.77
N ILE A 71 1.00 -15.05 5.04
CA ILE A 71 1.55 -15.89 6.12
C ILE A 71 0.73 -17.18 6.29
N GLY A 72 -0.61 -17.12 6.28
CA GLY A 72 -1.46 -18.28 6.56
C GLY A 72 -1.30 -19.41 5.53
N MET A 73 -1.21 -19.10 4.24
CA MET A 73 -1.04 -20.11 3.20
C MET A 73 0.43 -20.57 3.03
N SER A 74 1.39 -19.88 3.66
CA SER A 74 2.82 -20.22 3.54
C SER A 74 3.17 -21.62 4.02
N LYS A 75 2.37 -22.20 4.93
CA LYS A 75 2.55 -23.59 5.40
C LYS A 75 2.26 -24.64 4.32
N HIS A 76 1.40 -24.31 3.35
CA HIS A 76 0.97 -25.23 2.29
C HIS A 76 1.71 -24.99 0.97
N TYR A 77 2.01 -23.74 0.65
CA TYR A 77 2.59 -23.35 -0.66
C TYR A 77 4.00 -22.76 -0.55
N GLY A 78 4.58 -22.72 0.65
CA GLY A 78 5.83 -22.00 0.92
C GLY A 78 5.67 -20.48 0.83
N LYS A 79 6.71 -19.75 1.25
CA LYS A 79 6.70 -18.27 1.25
C LYS A 79 6.53 -17.69 -0.16
N ILE A 80 7.19 -18.27 -1.16
CA ILE A 80 7.12 -17.80 -2.55
C ILE A 80 5.73 -18.06 -3.13
N GLY A 81 5.20 -19.27 -3.00
CA GLY A 81 3.86 -19.61 -3.52
C GLY A 81 2.77 -18.77 -2.88
N ALA A 82 2.79 -18.62 -1.55
CA ALA A 82 1.82 -17.76 -0.85
C ALA A 82 1.97 -16.27 -1.22
N THR A 83 3.19 -15.79 -1.48
CA THR A 83 3.40 -14.44 -2.02
C THR A 83 2.79 -14.30 -3.42
N GLY A 84 2.97 -15.30 -4.29
CA GLY A 84 2.36 -15.31 -5.61
C GLY A 84 0.83 -15.25 -5.54
N ILE A 85 0.21 -16.04 -4.67
CA ILE A 85 -1.25 -16.05 -4.48
C ILE A 85 -1.74 -14.66 -4.04
N GLN A 86 -1.16 -14.08 -2.99
CA GLN A 86 -1.62 -12.76 -2.54
C GLN A 86 -1.36 -11.65 -3.57
N VAL A 87 -0.23 -11.69 -4.31
CA VAL A 87 0.05 -10.75 -5.42
C VAL A 87 -1.01 -10.86 -6.51
N ILE A 88 -1.36 -12.07 -6.93
CA ILE A 88 -2.39 -12.30 -7.96
C ILE A 88 -3.72 -11.72 -7.47
N MET A 89 -4.15 -12.08 -6.26
CA MET A 89 -5.40 -11.57 -5.68
C MET A 89 -5.42 -10.05 -5.59
N THR A 90 -4.38 -9.42 -5.05
CA THR A 90 -4.34 -7.96 -4.93
C THR A 90 -4.29 -7.28 -6.29
N THR A 91 -3.57 -7.82 -7.27
CA THR A 91 -3.49 -7.24 -8.62
C THR A 91 -4.83 -7.33 -9.34
N LEU A 92 -5.53 -8.45 -9.23
CA LEU A 92 -6.88 -8.61 -9.79
C LEU A 92 -7.85 -7.56 -9.25
N LEU A 93 -7.75 -7.23 -7.95
CA LEU A 93 -8.55 -6.18 -7.32
C LEU A 93 -8.15 -4.74 -7.73
N HIS A 94 -7.04 -4.58 -8.46
CA HIS A 94 -6.62 -3.32 -9.06
C HIS A 94 -6.89 -3.26 -10.57
N ILE A 95 -7.58 -4.26 -11.15
CA ILE A 95 -8.02 -4.17 -12.54
C ILE A 95 -9.08 -3.07 -12.67
N GLY A 96 -8.96 -2.26 -13.72
CA GLY A 96 -9.83 -1.10 -13.97
C GLY A 96 -9.33 0.20 -13.35
N LYS A 97 -8.35 0.14 -12.45
CA LYS A 97 -7.61 1.31 -11.98
C LYS A 97 -6.57 1.78 -13.02
N PRO A 98 -6.01 3.00 -12.86
CA PRO A 98 -4.95 3.50 -13.74
C PRO A 98 -3.79 2.51 -13.79
N MET A 99 -3.16 2.37 -14.96
CA MET A 99 -2.11 1.37 -15.17
C MET A 99 -0.98 1.45 -14.14
N GLY A 100 -0.63 2.66 -13.69
CA GLY A 100 0.37 2.87 -12.64
C GLY A 100 0.03 2.18 -11.32
N GLU A 101 -1.26 2.17 -10.91
CA GLU A 101 -1.70 1.45 -9.73
C GLU A 101 -1.77 -0.05 -9.93
N THR A 102 -2.20 -0.53 -11.11
CA THR A 102 -2.26 -1.97 -11.38
C THR A 102 -0.87 -2.60 -11.41
N TRP A 103 0.08 -1.98 -12.12
CA TRP A 103 1.49 -2.45 -12.10
C TRP A 103 2.15 -2.20 -10.74
N GLY A 104 1.80 -1.09 -10.08
CA GLY A 104 2.20 -0.81 -8.71
C GLY A 104 1.73 -1.88 -7.73
N ALA A 105 0.54 -2.46 -7.92
CA ALA A 105 0.00 -3.54 -7.10
C ALA A 105 0.77 -4.86 -7.27
N VAL A 106 1.32 -5.13 -8.46
CA VAL A 106 2.20 -6.29 -8.68
C VAL A 106 3.51 -6.11 -7.91
N ILE A 107 4.21 -4.99 -8.15
CA ILE A 107 5.52 -4.71 -7.56
C ILE A 107 5.39 -4.54 -6.04
N GLY A 108 4.43 -3.73 -5.60
CA GLY A 108 4.09 -3.52 -4.20
C GLY A 108 3.60 -4.79 -3.53
N GLY A 109 2.83 -5.63 -4.23
CA GLY A 109 2.43 -6.97 -3.79
C GLY A 109 3.62 -7.82 -3.36
N VAL A 110 4.61 -7.94 -4.26
CA VAL A 110 5.84 -8.72 -4.00
C VAL A 110 6.64 -8.10 -2.86
N TYR A 111 6.86 -6.79 -2.90
CA TYR A 111 7.63 -6.07 -1.88
C TYR A 111 7.01 -6.21 -0.49
N LEU A 112 5.70 -5.97 -0.35
CA LEU A 112 5.02 -6.04 0.93
C LEU A 112 4.92 -7.47 1.46
N GLY A 113 4.79 -8.47 0.58
CA GLY A 113 4.89 -9.88 0.97
C GLY A 113 6.28 -10.20 1.54
N TRP A 114 7.34 -9.82 0.83
CA TRP A 114 8.72 -9.98 1.32
C TRP A 114 8.98 -9.23 2.62
N LEU A 115 8.55 -7.97 2.71
CA LEU A 115 8.72 -7.14 3.91
C LEU A 115 8.04 -7.77 5.12
N THR A 116 6.83 -8.30 4.93
CA THR A 116 6.08 -9.01 5.98
C THR A 116 6.86 -10.22 6.49
N TYR A 117 7.41 -11.05 5.59
CA TYR A 117 8.19 -12.22 6.00
C TYR A 117 9.53 -11.84 6.64
N ARG A 118 10.21 -10.83 6.11
CA ARG A 118 11.52 -10.40 6.62
C ARG A 118 11.39 -9.78 7.99
N THR A 119 10.36 -8.98 8.22
CA THR A 119 10.13 -8.31 9.50
C THR A 119 9.31 -9.15 10.47
N GLU A 120 8.71 -10.25 10.03
CA GLU A 120 7.77 -11.04 10.84
C GLU A 120 6.66 -10.18 11.44
N SER A 121 6.14 -9.24 10.63
CA SER A 121 5.10 -8.31 11.07
C SER A 121 4.37 -7.68 9.89
N VAL A 122 3.05 -7.76 9.92
CA VAL A 122 2.17 -7.10 8.92
C VAL A 122 2.12 -5.58 9.08
N TRP A 123 2.48 -5.05 10.26
CA TRP A 123 2.41 -3.62 10.55
C TRP A 123 3.28 -2.78 9.62
N TRP A 124 4.43 -3.29 9.18
CA TRP A 124 5.29 -2.59 8.24
C TRP A 124 4.64 -2.46 6.86
N ALA A 125 3.83 -3.44 6.45
CA ALA A 125 3.06 -3.34 5.22
C ALA A 125 1.88 -2.37 5.36
N ILE A 126 1.20 -2.38 6.50
CA ILE A 126 0.13 -1.42 6.84
C ILE A 126 0.65 0.02 6.77
N LEU A 127 1.76 0.29 7.44
CA LEU A 127 2.36 1.63 7.46
C LEU A 127 2.78 2.10 6.07
N PHE A 128 3.39 1.21 5.27
CA PHE A 128 3.76 1.53 3.89
C PHE A 128 2.53 1.86 3.04
N HIS A 129 1.50 1.01 3.08
CA HIS A 129 0.33 1.17 2.22
C HIS A 129 -0.52 2.37 2.63
N PHE A 130 -0.68 2.59 3.95
CA PHE A 130 -1.30 3.80 4.48
C PHE A 130 -0.57 5.07 4.03
N TYR A 131 0.76 5.09 4.17
CA TYR A 131 1.58 6.21 3.70
C TYR A 131 1.38 6.47 2.20
N LEU A 132 1.37 5.41 1.37
CA LEU A 132 1.15 5.54 -0.07
C LEU A 132 -0.22 6.14 -0.39
N GLY A 133 -1.26 5.76 0.35
CA GLY A 133 -2.60 6.33 0.24
C GLY A 133 -2.66 7.81 0.61
N MET A 134 -2.03 8.19 1.72
CA MET A 134 -1.93 9.59 2.15
C MET A 134 -1.16 10.45 1.15
N LEU A 135 -0.09 9.89 0.58
CA LEU A 135 0.73 10.56 -0.43
C LEU A 135 -0.05 10.80 -1.72
N ASN A 136 -0.78 9.79 -2.21
CA ASN A 136 -1.68 9.96 -3.37
C ASN A 136 -2.77 10.99 -3.08
N THR A 137 -3.38 10.94 -1.88
CA THR A 137 -4.41 11.90 -1.47
C THR A 137 -3.87 13.33 -1.53
N TRP A 138 -2.66 13.55 -1.02
CA TRP A 138 -2.04 14.87 -1.02
C TRP A 138 -1.65 15.35 -2.42
N MET A 139 -1.09 14.47 -3.25
CA MET A 139 -0.52 14.84 -4.56
C MET A 139 -1.55 14.89 -5.70
N CYS A 140 -2.72 14.29 -5.52
CA CYS A 140 -3.81 14.32 -6.51
C CYS A 140 -4.89 15.37 -6.19
N ALA A 141 -4.76 16.09 -5.08
CA ALA A 141 -5.62 17.22 -4.72
C ALA A 141 -5.46 18.43 -5.64
#